data_AF-A0A2B8AQW3-F1
#
_entry.id   AF-A0A2B8AQW3-F1
#
_cell.length_a   1.000
_cell.length_b   1.000
_cell.length_c   1.000
_cell.angle_alpha   90.00
_cell.angle_beta   90.00
_cell.angle_gamma   90.00
#
_symmetry.space_group_name_H-M   'P 1'
#
loop_
_entity.id
_entity.type
_entity.pdbx_description
1 polymer ?
#
loop_
_entity_poly.entity_id
_entity_poly.type
_entity_poly.pdbx_seq_one_letter_code
_entity_poly.pdbx_strand_id
1 'polypeptide(L)'
;MLWPDPAQRDRLVEIRDNLVARIAEAEREGWLGEVEGLRISLAGAEDKLAQLNRRCATGISVDLGTPSFAKTTARTTLGDRS
;
A
#
# COMPACT_ATOMS: atom_id res chain seq x y z
N MET A 1 25.52 3.65 -11.92
CA MET A 1 24.77 3.08 -10.78
C MET A 1 23.56 3.97 -10.53
N LEU A 2 22.36 3.50 -10.89
CA LEU A 2 21.12 4.26 -10.73
C LEU A 2 20.69 4.11 -9.27
N TRP A 3 20.92 5.15 -8.46
CA TRP A 3 20.36 5.22 -7.11
C TRP A 3 18.83 5.17 -7.19
N PRO A 4 18.12 4.55 -6.23
CA PRO A 4 16.68 4.70 -6.14
C PRO A 4 16.33 6.18 -6.00
N ASP A 5 15.40 6.65 -6.82
CA ASP A 5 15.00 8.06 -6.85
C ASP A 5 14.41 8.45 -5.48
N PRO A 6 14.96 9.47 -4.78
CA PRO A 6 14.39 9.97 -3.53
C PRO A 6 12.90 10.33 -3.65
N ALA A 7 12.43 10.75 -4.83
CA ALA A 7 11.02 11.03 -5.07
C ALA A 7 10.12 9.79 -4.91
N GLN A 8 10.63 8.58 -5.16
CA GLN A 8 9.87 7.34 -4.96
C GLN A 8 9.65 7.04 -3.47
N ARG A 9 10.65 7.35 -2.63
CA ARG A 9 10.53 7.20 -1.17
C ARG A 9 9.52 8.20 -0.61
N ASP A 10 9.63 9.45 -1.02
CA ASP A 10 8.73 10.51 -0.55
C ASP A 10 7.29 10.21 -0.94
N ARG A 11 7.05 9.72 -2.15
CA ARG A 11 5.71 9.31 -2.60
C ARG A 11 5.13 8.16 -1.76
N LEU A 12 5.93 7.20 -1.35
CA LEU A 12 5.46 6.09 -0.50
C LEU A 12 5.13 6.56 0.92
N VAL A 13 5.88 7.54 1.44
CA VAL A 13 5.57 8.19 2.72
C VAL A 13 4.22 8.92 2.64
N GLU A 14 3.97 9.67 1.58
CA GLU A 14 2.66 10.31 1.36
C GLU A 14 1.51 9.29 1.32
N ILE A 15 1.70 8.16 0.63
CA ILE A 15 0.69 7.10 0.56
C ILE A 15 0.44 6.49 1.94
N ARG A 16 1.50 6.21 2.71
CA ARG A 16 1.38 5.71 4.09
C ARG A 16 0.56 6.67 4.95
N ASP A 17 0.90 7.94 4.94
CA ASP A 17 0.24 8.95 5.77
C ASP A 17 -1.24 9.11 5.38
N ASN A 18 -1.55 9.05 4.09
CA ASN A 18 -2.93 9.04 3.62
C ASN A 18 -3.70 7.78 4.08
N LEU A 19 -3.08 6.59 4.03
CA LEU A 19 -3.69 5.35 4.48
C LEU A 19 -3.97 5.38 5.98
N VAL A 20 -3.06 5.91 6.80
CA VAL A 20 -3.27 6.10 8.24
C VAL A 20 -4.47 7.02 8.49
N ALA A 21 -4.56 8.16 7.78
CA ALA A 21 -5.69 9.07 7.91
C ALA A 21 -7.02 8.39 7.51
N ARG A 22 -7.02 7.61 6.43
CA ARG A 22 -8.21 6.87 5.98
C ARG A 22 -8.63 5.75 6.93
N ILE A 23 -7.68 5.08 7.58
CA ILE A 23 -7.98 4.07 8.61
C ILE A 23 -8.67 4.75 9.80
N ALA A 24 -8.10 5.85 10.30
CA ALA A 24 -8.70 6.59 11.42
C ALA A 24 -10.12 7.09 11.10
N GLU A 25 -10.34 7.55 9.87
CA GLU A 25 -11.66 7.94 9.38
C GLU A 25 -12.63 6.75 9.34
N ALA A 26 -12.22 5.64 8.73
CA ALA A 26 -13.06 4.45 8.61
C ALA A 26 -13.35 3.81 9.98
N GLU A 27 -12.42 3.85 10.93
CA GLU A 27 -12.65 3.43 12.32
C GLU A 27 -13.67 4.33 13.02
N ARG A 28 -13.60 5.65 12.81
CA ARG A 28 -14.53 6.61 13.40
C ARG A 28 -15.95 6.47 12.84
N GLU A 29 -16.07 6.27 11.52
CA GLU A 29 -17.35 6.12 10.81
C GLU A 29 -17.90 4.68 10.88
N GLY A 30 -17.17 3.75 11.49
CA GLY A 30 -17.59 2.36 11.66
C GLY A 30 -17.55 1.53 10.36
N TRP A 31 -16.78 1.93 9.37
CA TRP A 31 -16.59 1.23 8.09
C TRP A 31 -15.57 0.10 8.22
N LEU A 32 -15.88 -0.88 9.07
CA LEU A 32 -14.98 -2.00 9.42
C LEU A 32 -14.50 -2.80 8.19
N GLY A 33 -15.35 -2.92 7.16
CA GLY A 33 -14.98 -3.60 5.91
C GLY A 33 -13.90 -2.86 5.09
N GLU A 34 -13.83 -1.53 5.19
CA GLU A 34 -12.76 -0.75 4.55
C GLU A 34 -11.48 -0.75 5.38
N VAL A 35 -11.60 -0.73 6.72
CA VAL A 35 -10.46 -0.70 7.65
C VAL A 35 -9.51 -1.86 7.39
N GLU A 36 -10.01 -3.09 7.22
CA GLU A 36 -9.15 -4.26 6.97
C GLU A 36 -8.35 -4.11 5.66
N GLY A 37 -9.01 -3.71 4.57
CA GLY A 37 -8.36 -3.49 3.28
C GLY A 37 -7.32 -2.36 3.32
N LEU A 38 -7.61 -1.30 4.07
CA LEU A 38 -6.69 -0.17 4.26
C LEU A 38 -5.48 -0.57 5.12
N ARG A 39 -5.65 -1.40 6.16
CA ARG A 39 -4.55 -1.92 6.99
C ARG A 39 -3.62 -2.85 6.20
N ILE A 40 -4.17 -3.72 5.34
CA ILE A 40 -3.38 -4.55 4.43
C ILE A 40 -2.55 -3.67 3.48
N SER A 41 -3.18 -2.62 2.93
CA SER A 41 -2.50 -1.67 2.05
C SER A 41 -1.41 -0.88 2.77
N LEU A 42 -1.64 -0.49 4.03
CA LEU A 42 -0.65 0.19 4.88
C LEU A 42 0.56 -0.70 5.13
N ALA A 43 0.36 -1.95 5.54
CA ALA A 43 1.45 -2.91 5.73
C ALA A 43 2.27 -3.11 4.45
N GLY A 44 1.62 -3.16 3.29
CA GLY A 44 2.30 -3.24 2.00
C GLY A 44 3.09 -1.98 1.62
N ALA A 45 2.65 -0.79 2.04
CA ALA A 45 3.39 0.45 1.85
C ALA A 45 4.62 0.53 2.77
N GLU A 46 4.48 0.09 4.03
CA GLU A 46 5.57 0.03 5.00
C GLU A 46 6.66 -0.97 4.59
N ASP A 47 6.28 -2.16 4.09
CA ASP A 47 7.24 -3.15 3.58
C ASP A 47 8.05 -2.61 2.39
N LYS A 48 7.41 -1.91 1.46
CA LYS A 48 8.10 -1.23 0.35
C LYS A 48 9.10 -0.18 0.84
N LEU A 49 8.72 0.63 1.84
CA LEU A 49 9.64 1.60 2.47
C LEU A 49 10.82 0.90 3.15
N ALA A 50 10.58 -0.20 3.86
CA ALA A 50 11.63 -1.00 4.49
C ALA A 50 12.59 -1.60 3.45
N GLN A 51 12.06 -2.08 2.32
CA GLN A 51 12.84 -2.60 1.20
C GLN A 51 13.71 -1.51 0.56
N LEU A 52 13.16 -0.31 0.32
CA LEU A 52 13.92 0.83 -0.21
C LEU A 52 15.03 1.26 0.76
N ASN A 53 14.72 1.38 2.05
CA ASN A 53 15.72 1.72 3.06
C ASN A 53 16.85 0.68 3.12
N ARG A 54 16.52 -0.62 3.04
CA ARG A 54 17.52 -1.70 3.03
C ARG A 54 18.42 -1.63 1.79
N ARG A 55 17.86 -1.38 0.60
CA ARG A 55 18.62 -1.22 -0.66
C ARG A 55 19.55 -0.01 -0.64
N CYS A 56 19.09 1.12 -0.09
CA CYS A 56 19.94 2.30 0.09
C CYS A 56 21.10 2.03 1.08
N ALA A 57 20.84 1.25 2.13
CA ALA A 57 21.85 0.92 3.14
C ALA A 57 22.90 -0.11 2.65
N THR A 58 22.52 -1.04 1.76
CA THR A 58 23.43 -2.11 1.29
C THR A 58 24.08 -1.84 -0.07
N GLY A 59 23.63 -0.83 -0.83
CA GLY A 59 24.18 -0.54 -2.17
C GLY A 59 23.94 -1.65 -3.22
N ILE A 60 23.25 -2.73 -2.85
CA ILE A 60 22.93 -3.85 -3.74
C ILE A 60 21.57 -3.56 -4.38
N SER A 61 21.62 -3.28 -5.68
CA SER A 61 20.44 -3.20 -6.54
C SER A 61 19.86 -4.60 -6.71
N VAL A 62 19.06 -5.07 -5.74
CA VAL A 62 18.33 -6.33 -5.87
C VAL A 62 17.06 -6.07 -6.67
N ASP A 63 17.06 -6.52 -7.92
CA ASP A 63 15.88 -6.75 -8.74
C ASP A 63 14.91 -7.65 -7.96
N LEU A 64 13.77 -7.09 -7.55
CA LEU A 64 12.71 -7.89 -6.94
C LEU A 64 11.50 -7.73 -7.84
N GLY A 65 11.26 -8.80 -8.60
CA GLY A 65 10.03 -9.02 -9.34
C GLY A 65 8.84 -8.59 -8.50
N THR A 66 8.05 -7.72 -9.10
CA THR A 66 6.78 -7.18 -8.61
C THR A 66 6.00 -8.19 -7.76
N PRO A 67 5.69 -7.92 -6.48
CA PRO A 67 4.57 -8.58 -5.87
C PRO A 67 3.32 -8.09 -6.61
N SER A 68 2.70 -8.99 -7.36
CA SER A 68 1.39 -8.80 -7.95
C SER A 68 0.44 -8.41 -6.83
N PHE A 69 0.08 -7.12 -6.74
CA PHE A 69 -1.11 -6.71 -6.02
C PHE A 69 -2.27 -7.27 -6.83
N ALA A 70 -2.69 -8.49 -6.47
CA ALA A 70 -3.92 -9.06 -6.95
C ALA A 70 -5.01 -8.03 -6.64
N LYS A 71 -5.44 -7.36 -7.70
CA LYS A 71 -6.50 -6.38 -7.70
C LYS A 71 -7.75 -7.12 -7.24
N THR A 72 -8.05 -7.08 -5.95
CA THR A 72 -9.34 -7.49 -5.40
C THR A 72 -10.38 -6.56 -5.99
N THR A 73 -10.81 -6.89 -7.20
CA THR A 73 -11.96 -6.31 -7.86
C THR A 73 -13.15 -6.94 -7.17
N ALA A 74 -13.69 -6.26 -6.17
CA ALA A 74 -15.02 -6.50 -5.67
C ALA A 74 -15.98 -6.32 -6.87
N ARG A 75 -16.50 -7.41 -7.41
CA ARG A 75 -17.63 -7.38 -8.34
C ARG A 75 -18.88 -7.68 -7.53
N THR A 76 -19.41 -6.64 -6.90
CA THR A 76 -20.82 -6.59 -6.50
C THR A 76 -21.63 -6.37 -7.78
N THR A 77 -22.26 -7.42 -8.30
CA THR A 77 -23.41 -7.26 -9.19
C THR A 77 -24.61 -7.88 -8.51
N LEU A 78 -25.30 -7.01 -7.77
CA LEU A 78 -26.70 -7.08 -7.43
C LEU A 78 -27.50 -7.47 -8.69
N GLY A 79 -28.15 -8.63 -8.63
CA GLY A 79 -29.11 -9.11 -9.63
C GLY A 79 -30.44 -9.39 -8.94
N ASP A 80 -31.20 -8.31 -8.75
CA ASP A 80 -32.64 -8.30 -8.53
C ASP A 80 -33.40 -8.85 -9.76
N ARG A 81 -34.63 -9.34 -9.53
CA ARG A 81 -35.71 -9.72 -10.48
C ARG A 81 -35.96 -11.22 -10.74
N SER A 82 -36.90 -11.79 -9.98
CA SER A 82 -38.32 -11.94 -10.36
C SER A 82 -38.97 -13.11 -9.63
#